data_AF-C6E241-F1
#
_entry.id   AF-C6E241-F1
#
_cell.length_a   1.000
_cell.length_b   1.000
_cell.length_c   1.000
_cell.angle_alpha   90.00
_cell.angle_beta   90.00
_cell.angle_gamma   90.00
#
_symmetry.space_group_name_H-M   'P 1'
#
loop_
_entity.id
_entity.type
_entity.pdbx_description
1 polymer ?
#
loop_
_entity_poly.entity_id
_entity_poly.type
_entity_poly.pdbx_seq_one_letter_code
_entity_poly.pdbx_strand_id
1 'polypeptide(L)'
;MLPRVDAQVVLAITLAALVTYSLRLGGLLLSARFPRTGRFRQGMNALPGSLLFALVIPSIVAEGAWGVVAAGLTAVVMLRTRNTLLAMVLGMAVIFAARRLTV
;
A
#
# COMPACT_ATOMS: atom_id res chain seq x y z
N MET A 1 7.78 12.37 28.89
CA MET A 1 8.01 11.07 29.55
C MET A 1 8.46 10.09 28.48
N LEU A 2 9.77 9.83 28.39
CA LEU A 2 10.31 8.92 27.37
C LEU A 2 9.93 7.49 27.77
N PRO A 3 9.14 6.76 26.96
CA PRO A 3 8.85 5.36 27.24
C PRO A 3 10.17 4.60 27.29
N ARG A 4 10.40 3.86 28.37
CA ARG A 4 11.52 2.90 28.42
C ARG A 4 11.27 1.93 27.27
N VAL A 5 12.19 1.90 26.31
CA VAL A 5 12.09 0.94 25.22
C VAL A 5 12.31 -0.43 25.84
N ASP A 6 11.22 -1.16 26.07
CA ASP A 6 11.27 -2.47 26.66
C ASP A 6 12.08 -3.40 25.75
N ALA A 7 12.89 -4.28 26.35
CA ALA A 7 13.70 -5.24 25.60
C ALA A 7 12.85 -6.07 24.62
N GLN A 8 11.57 -6.29 24.95
CA GLN A 8 10.59 -6.94 24.08
C GLN A 8 10.30 -6.16 22.80
N VAL A 9 10.22 -4.83 22.86
CA VAL A 9 9.98 -3.97 21.68
C VAL A 9 11.19 -4.01 20.75
N VAL A 10 12.40 -3.91 21.30
CA VAL A 10 13.64 -4.02 20.52
C VAL A 10 13.73 -5.40 19.86
N LEU A 11 13.43 -6.46 20.60
CA LEU A 11 13.43 -7.83 20.08
C LEU A 11 12.40 -7.98 18.94
N ALA A 12 11.17 -7.49 19.14
CA ALA A 12 10.09 -7.56 18.15
C ALA A 12 10.45 -6.81 16.85
N ILE A 13 10.98 -5.59 16.96
CA ILE A 13 11.41 -4.81 15.79
C ILE A 13 12.57 -5.50 15.08
N THR A 14 13.53 -6.04 15.83
CA THR A 14 14.70 -6.74 15.25
C THR A 14 14.28 -7.99 14.51
N LEU A 15 13.37 -8.79 15.09
CA LEU A 15 12.81 -9.99 14.43
C LEU A 15 11.99 -9.61 13.18
N ALA A 16 11.13 -8.59 13.27
CA ALA A 16 10.37 -8.10 12.13
C ALA A 16 11.28 -7.61 10.99
N ALA A 17 12.34 -6.87 11.34
CA ALA A 17 13.36 -6.44 10.39
C ALA A 17 14.06 -7.65 9.74
N LEU A 18 14.51 -8.63 10.55
CA LEU A 18 15.17 -9.83 10.07
C LEU A 18 14.30 -10.60 9.07
N VAL A 19 13.03 -10.81 9.38
CA VAL A 19 12.06 -11.47 8.50
C VAL A 19 11.86 -10.67 7.21
N THR A 20 11.70 -9.36 7.31
CA THR A 20 11.47 -8.48 6.14
C THR A 20 12.67 -8.50 5.19
N TYR A 21 13.88 -8.39 5.73
CA TYR A 21 15.11 -8.45 4.93
C TYR A 21 15.34 -9.85 4.36
N SER A 22 15.05 -10.90 5.11
CA SER A 22 15.17 -12.28 4.62
C SER A 22 14.22 -12.54 3.45
N LEU A 23 12.97 -12.06 3.52
CA LEU A 23 12.01 -12.19 2.42
C LEU A 23 12.45 -11.38 1.19
N ARG A 24 13.01 -10.18 1.39
CA ARG A 24 13.55 -9.37 0.30
C ARG A 24 14.78 -10.02 -0.36
N LEU A 25 15.72 -10.55 0.44
CA LEU A 25 16.87 -11.33 -0.04
C LEU A 25 16.42 -12.59 -0.78
N GLY A 26 15.44 -13.31 -0.24
CA GLY A 26 14.83 -14.47 -0.88
C GLY A 26 14.25 -14.12 -2.24
N GLY A 27 13.50 -13.03 -2.35
CA GLY A 27 12.97 -12.54 -3.62
C GLY A 27 14.05 -12.19 -4.65
N LEU A 28 15.15 -11.55 -4.22
CA LEU A 28 16.29 -11.23 -5.09
C LEU A 28 17.01 -12.51 -5.58
N LEU A 29 17.24 -13.48 -4.70
CA LEU A 29 17.85 -14.76 -5.06
C LEU A 29 16.95 -15.59 -6.00
N LEU A 30 15.63 -15.56 -5.79
CA LEU A 30 14.65 -16.22 -6.66
C LEU A 30 14.55 -15.52 -8.03
N SER A 31 14.70 -14.19 -8.06
CA SER A 31 14.72 -13.40 -9.31
C SER A 31 15.81 -13.84 -10.29
N ALA A 32 16.94 -14.34 -9.78
CA ALA A 32 18.03 -14.88 -10.60
C ALA A 32 17.70 -16.25 -11.21
N ARG A 33 16.73 -17.00 -10.66
CA ARG A 33 16.32 -18.32 -11.14
C ARG A 33 15.04 -18.31 -11.97
N PHE A 34 14.35 -17.17 -12.11
CA PHE A 34 13.14 -17.10 -12.91
C PHE A 34 13.45 -17.12 -14.42
N PRO A 35 12.83 -18.03 -15.20
CA PRO A 35 12.99 -18.05 -16.65
C PRO A 35 12.45 -16.74 -17.26
N ARG A 36 13.28 -16.11 -18.10
CA ARG A 36 13.05 -14.76 -18.64
C ARG A 36 11.93 -14.67 -19.70
N THR A 37 11.36 -15.80 -20.11
CA THR A 37 10.36 -15.89 -21.20
C THR A 37 9.14 -16.72 -20.78
N GLY A 38 7.94 -16.28 -21.17
CA GLY A 38 6.68 -17.03 -21.00
C GLY A 38 5.61 -16.35 -20.13
N ARG A 39 4.50 -17.09 -19.91
CA ARG A 39 3.30 -16.66 -19.15
C ARG A 39 3.61 -16.26 -17.70
N PHE A 40 4.69 -16.80 -17.13
CA PHE A 40 5.11 -16.53 -15.76
C PHE A 40 5.56 -15.08 -15.55
N ARG A 41 6.24 -14.46 -16.52
CA ARG A 41 6.62 -13.04 -16.45
C ARG A 41 5.39 -12.12 -16.46
N GLN A 42 4.37 -12.49 -17.22
CA GLN A 42 3.12 -11.73 -17.26
C GLN A 42 2.38 -11.80 -15.91
N GLY A 43 2.38 -12.98 -15.28
CA GLY A 43 1.91 -13.14 -13.91
C GLY A 43 2.69 -12.28 -12.91
N MET A 44 4.03 -12.34 -12.96
CA MET A 44 4.88 -11.52 -12.09
C MET A 44 4.71 -10.01 -12.30
N ASN A 45 4.50 -9.55 -13.53
CA ASN A 45 4.22 -8.15 -13.83
C ASN A 45 2.85 -7.69 -13.30
N ALA A 46 1.89 -8.61 -13.14
CA ALA A 46 0.57 -8.31 -12.59
C ALA A 46 0.54 -8.29 -11.05
N LEU A 47 1.48 -8.99 -10.39
CA LEU A 47 1.55 -9.06 -8.92
C LEU A 47 1.59 -7.70 -8.20
N PRO A 48 2.40 -6.71 -8.63
CA PRO A 48 2.47 -5.44 -7.91
C PRO A 48 1.13 -4.71 -7.96
N GLY A 49 0.50 -4.68 -9.13
CA GLY A 49 -0.81 -4.05 -9.31
C GLY A 49 -1.88 -4.77 -8.50
N SER A 50 -1.97 -6.09 -8.61
CA SER A 50 -3.01 -6.86 -7.90
C SER A 50 -2.84 -6.79 -6.38
N LEU A 51 -1.61 -6.79 -5.86
CA LEU A 51 -1.34 -6.63 -4.44
C LEU A 51 -1.78 -5.25 -3.93
N LEU A 52 -1.48 -4.18 -4.68
CA LEU A 52 -1.96 -2.84 -4.35
C LEU A 52 -3.49 -2.79 -4.30
N PHE A 53 -4.17 -3.37 -5.29
CA PHE A 53 -5.65 -3.45 -5.27
C PHE A 53 -6.17 -4.26 -4.08
N ALA A 54 -5.58 -5.40 -3.77
CA ALA A 54 -5.99 -6.25 -2.65
C ALA A 54 -5.82 -5.56 -1.29
N LEU A 55 -4.88 -4.62 -1.15
CA LEU A 55 -4.69 -3.82 0.06
C LEU A 55 -5.60 -2.59 0.10
N VAL A 56 -5.80 -1.93 -1.04
CA VAL A 56 -6.55 -0.67 -1.11
C VAL A 56 -8.06 -0.93 -1.05
N ILE A 57 -8.59 -1.92 -1.77
CA ILE A 57 -10.04 -2.22 -1.78
C ILE A 57 -10.61 -2.42 -0.36
N PRO A 58 -10.05 -3.26 0.53
CA PRO A 58 -10.62 -3.43 1.87
C PRO A 58 -10.50 -2.15 2.71
N SER A 59 -9.45 -1.35 2.52
CA SER A 59 -9.34 -0.05 3.21
C SER A 59 -10.45 0.93 2.80
N ILE A 60 -10.85 0.90 1.52
CA ILE A 60 -11.96 1.71 1.01
C ILE A 60 -13.29 1.22 1.59
N VAL A 61 -13.50 -0.10 1.62
CA VAL A 61 -14.72 -0.71 2.15
C VAL A 61 -14.88 -0.42 3.65
N ALA A 62 -13.77 -0.42 4.40
CA ALA A 62 -13.78 -0.11 5.84
C ALA A 62 -14.20 1.34 6.14
N GLU A 63 -13.92 2.30 5.25
CA GLU A 63 -14.35 3.71 5.38
C GLU A 63 -15.80 3.94 4.86
N GLY A 64 -16.45 2.94 4.28
CA GLY A 64 -17.85 3.00 3.83
C GLY A 64 -18.09 3.76 2.52
N ALA A 65 -19.32 4.26 2.31
CA ALA A 65 -19.74 4.90 1.05
C ALA A 65 -18.86 6.11 0.67
N TRP A 66 -18.38 6.87 1.67
CA TRP A 66 -17.49 8.01 1.47
C TRP A 66 -16.09 7.61 0.99
N GLY A 67 -15.59 6.45 1.42
CA GLY A 67 -14.33 5.89 0.93
C GLY A 67 -14.37 5.62 -0.58
N VAL A 68 -15.50 5.10 -1.09
CA VAL A 68 -15.69 4.82 -2.52
C VAL A 68 -15.71 6.10 -3.34
N VAL A 69 -16.40 7.14 -2.87
CA VAL A 69 -16.45 8.45 -3.54
C VAL A 69 -15.05 9.10 -3.56
N ALA A 70 -14.33 9.07 -2.44
CA ALA A 70 -12.99 9.63 -2.35
C ALA A 70 -11.98 8.90 -3.27
N ALA A 71 -12.02 7.57 -3.28
CA ALA A 71 -11.18 6.75 -4.16
C ALA A 71 -11.49 7.02 -5.64
N GLY A 72 -12.77 7.12 -6.00
CA GLY A 72 -13.21 7.47 -7.35
C GLY A 72 -12.73 8.86 -7.77
N LEU A 73 -12.90 9.87 -6.91
CA LEU A 73 -12.46 11.23 -7.20
C LEU A 73 -10.94 11.30 -7.36
N THR A 74 -10.20 10.62 -6.48
CA THR A 74 -8.73 10.54 -6.54
C THR A 74 -8.27 9.88 -7.85
N ALA A 75 -8.93 8.79 -8.27
CA ALA A 75 -8.62 8.12 -9.53
C ALA A 75 -8.87 9.05 -10.74
N VAL A 76 -9.99 9.76 -10.76
CA VAL A 76 -10.33 10.72 -11.84
C VAL A 76 -9.33 11.87 -11.91
N VAL A 77 -8.95 12.44 -10.76
CA VAL A 77 -7.97 13.53 -10.67
C VAL A 77 -6.59 13.05 -11.11
N MET A 78 -6.17 11.86 -10.67
CA MET A 78 -4.90 11.26 -11.06
C MET A 78 -4.83 11.04 -12.58
N LEU A 79 -5.90 10.53 -13.19
CA LEU A 79 -6.00 10.31 -14.63
C LEU A 79 -5.94 11.61 -15.43
N ARG A 80 -6.56 12.69 -14.92
CA ARG A 80 -6.66 13.97 -15.64
C ARG A 80 -5.41 14.84 -15.47
N THR A 81 -4.84 14.87 -14.27
CA THR A 81 -3.76 15.82 -13.93
C THR A 81 -2.37 15.20 -14.11
N ARG A 82 -2.24 13.86 -14.13
CA ARG A 82 -0.95 13.12 -14.11
C ARG A 82 0.01 13.54 -12.99
N ASN A 83 -0.43 14.36 -12.04
CA ASN A 83 0.34 14.86 -10.91
C ASN A 83 -0.14 14.14 -9.65
N THR A 84 0.71 13.26 -9.13
CA THR A 84 0.42 12.41 -7.96
C THR A 84 0.20 13.22 -6.69
N LEU A 85 0.89 14.34 -6.51
CA LEU A 85 0.75 15.20 -5.33
C LEU A 85 -0.64 15.82 -5.25
N LEU A 86 -1.15 16.33 -6.37
CA LEU A 86 -2.50 16.92 -6.42
C LEU A 86 -3.59 15.87 -6.18
N ALA A 87 -3.43 14.66 -6.73
CA ALA A 87 -4.34 13.56 -6.48
C ALA A 87 -4.37 13.16 -4.99
N MET A 88 -3.19 13.05 -4.35
CA MET A 88 -3.11 12.74 -2.93
C MET A 88 -3.77 13.81 -2.05
N VAL A 89 -3.51 15.09 -2.32
CA VAL A 89 -4.09 16.20 -1.54
C VAL A 89 -5.61 16.24 -1.69
N LEU A 90 -6.14 16.08 -2.90
CA LEU A 90 -7.59 16.04 -3.11
C LEU A 90 -8.24 14.84 -2.43
N GLY A 91 -7.68 13.64 -2.60
CA GLY A 91 -8.21 12.43 -1.95
C GLY A 91 -8.24 12.56 -0.44
N MET A 92 -7.16 13.08 0.15
CA MET A 92 -7.08 13.35 1.58
C MET A 92 -8.08 14.40 2.04
N ALA A 93 -8.26 15.48 1.28
CA ALA A 93 -9.24 16.53 1.60
C ALA A 93 -10.69 15.99 1.59
N VAL A 94 -11.02 15.11 0.65
CA VAL A 94 -12.36 14.47 0.58
C VAL A 94 -12.59 13.56 1.78
N ILE A 95 -11.62 12.71 2.14
CA ILE A 95 -11.74 11.82 3.31
C ILE A 95 -11.81 12.66 4.60
N PHE A 96 -11.01 13.72 4.71
CA PHE A 96 -11.03 14.61 5.84
C PHE A 96 -12.38 15.32 6.00
N ALA A 97 -12.96 15.83 4.91
CA ALA A 97 -14.29 16.43 4.92
C ALA A 97 -15.38 15.41 5.25
N ALA A 98 -15.31 14.19 4.68
CA ALA A 98 -16.24 13.12 4.96
C ALA A 98 -16.21 12.71 6.44
N ARG A 99 -15.01 12.57 7.03
CA ARG A 99 -14.84 12.25 8.45
C ARG A 99 -15.34 13.37 9.37
N ARG A 100 -15.33 14.63 8.92
CA ARG A 100 -15.85 15.78 9.68
C ARG A 100 -17.38 15.91 9.60
N LEU A 101 -18.01 15.30 8.61
CA LEU A 101 -19.47 15.28 8.40
C LEU A 101 -20.14 14.06 9.05
N THR A 102 -19.39 12.99 9.32
CA THR A 102 -19.88 11.77 9.98
C THR A 102 -19.64 11.72 11.50
N VAL A 103 -18.91 12.70 12.08
CA VAL A 103 -18.73 12.90 13.54
C VAL A 103 -19.65 14.01 14.01
#